data_AF-A0A931XN47-F1
#
_entry.id   AF-A0A931XN47-F1
#
_cell.length_a   1.000
_cell.length_b   1.000
_cell.length_c   1.000
_cell.angle_alpha   90.00
_cell.angle_beta   90.00
_cell.angle_gamma   90.00
#
_symmetry.space_group_name_H-M   'P 1'
#
loop_
_entity.id
_entity.type
_entity.pdbx_description
1 polymer ?
#
loop_
_entity_poly.entity_id
_entity_poly.type
_entity_poly.pdbx_seq_one_letter_code
_entity_poly.pdbx_strand_id
1 'polypeptide(L)'
;MDLARLVYVASIEGVSVAYIRRDVPPGIKEPKDIIKAQKFRAGGLSVNSSKDIRFRLQLDLLGAAYQYVTGYNSNSTARLALERNEIQFFTEGTPAFHSVVTPNLVKTGLVTPLYHDELVGADGEVRPSADAPGIATFAQLYQALHGKPPAGILWEALKVVNFGQAMQRHAVLPGGVPAESAAALKQAFAAMLKDSSFTEEFQRITRTYPRFTVGPEGGKLVRKIAQAPAEVKNTVRQYTEKN
;
A
#
# COMPACT_ATOMS: atom_id res chain seq x y z
N MET A 1 -20.73 -3.38 10.61
CA MET A 1 -20.19 -4.71 11.01
C MET A 1 -19.25 -4.50 12.16
N ASP A 2 -19.46 -5.16 13.31
CA ASP A 2 -18.54 -5.11 14.44
C ASP A 2 -17.33 -5.99 14.15
N LEU A 3 -16.22 -5.37 13.73
CA LEU A 3 -14.97 -6.07 13.39
C LEU A 3 -14.40 -6.87 14.57
N ALA A 4 -14.78 -6.54 15.81
CA ALA A 4 -14.32 -7.26 16.99
C ALA A 4 -14.97 -8.65 17.15
N ARG A 5 -16.08 -8.92 16.45
CA ARG A 5 -16.80 -10.21 16.51
C ARG A 5 -16.38 -11.20 15.42
N LEU A 6 -15.48 -10.80 14.52
CA LEU A 6 -15.02 -11.66 13.44
C LEU A 6 -13.98 -12.67 13.95
N VAL A 7 -14.09 -13.91 13.50
CA VAL A 7 -13.07 -14.93 13.73
C VAL A 7 -12.06 -14.86 12.60
N TYR A 8 -10.86 -14.40 12.93
CA TYR A 8 -9.78 -14.29 11.95
C TYR A 8 -9.21 -15.67 11.57
N VAL A 9 -9.03 -15.89 10.27
CA VAL A 9 -8.46 -17.13 9.71
C VAL A 9 -7.04 -16.87 9.22
N ALA A 10 -6.89 -16.05 8.17
CA ALA A 10 -5.62 -15.77 7.53
C ALA A 10 -5.61 -14.36 6.89
N SER A 11 -4.43 -13.80 6.68
CA SER A 11 -4.22 -12.65 5.80
C SER A 11 -3.03 -12.83 4.89
N ILE A 12 -2.99 -11.99 3.86
CA ILE A 12 -1.83 -11.74 3.03
C ILE A 12 -1.49 -10.26 3.20
N GLU A 13 -0.25 -10.00 3.57
CA GLU A 13 0.27 -8.65 3.54
C GLU A 13 0.42 -8.17 2.09
N GLY A 14 0.35 -6.86 1.87
CA GLY A 14 0.75 -6.32 0.59
C GLY A 14 1.04 -4.84 0.66
N VAL A 15 1.91 -4.40 -0.22
CA VAL A 15 2.33 -3.00 -0.33
C VAL A 15 2.03 -2.50 -1.73
N SER A 16 1.91 -1.18 -1.89
CA SER A 16 1.90 -0.55 -3.21
C SER A 16 3.25 0.10 -3.50
N VAL A 17 3.62 0.12 -4.77
CA VAL A 17 4.76 0.89 -5.28
C VAL A 17 4.22 2.17 -5.90
N ALA A 18 4.77 3.30 -5.50
CA ALA A 18 4.55 4.60 -6.11
C ALA A 18 5.49 4.79 -7.30
N TYR A 19 4.97 5.33 -8.39
CA TYR A 19 5.75 5.65 -9.58
C TYR A 19 5.21 6.91 -10.24
N ILE A 20 6.11 7.62 -10.93
CA ILE A 20 5.83 8.90 -11.56
C ILE A 20 6.38 8.92 -12.99
N ARG A 21 5.70 9.60 -13.92
CA ARG A 21 6.22 9.80 -15.27
C ARG A 21 7.55 10.54 -15.22
N ARG A 22 8.49 10.10 -16.06
CA ARG A 22 9.84 10.68 -16.14
C ARG A 22 9.87 12.10 -16.69
N ASP A 23 8.86 12.46 -17.47
CA ASP A 23 8.71 13.77 -18.11
C ASP A 23 8.06 14.83 -17.22
N VAL A 24 7.72 14.51 -15.96
CA VAL A 24 7.33 15.55 -14.98
C VAL A 24 8.49 16.54 -14.82
N PRO A 25 8.29 17.83 -15.11
CA PRO A 25 9.38 18.81 -15.06
C PRO A 25 10.04 18.88 -13.68
N PRO A 26 11.37 19.07 -13.60
CA PRO A 26 12.33 19.22 -14.71
C PRO A 26 12.80 17.89 -15.34
N GLY A 27 12.23 16.76 -14.90
CA GLY A 27 12.59 15.41 -15.30
C GLY A 27 12.90 14.57 -14.06
N ILE A 28 12.26 13.40 -13.93
CA ILE A 28 12.42 12.50 -12.78
C ILE A 28 13.17 11.23 -13.23
N LYS A 29 14.49 11.20 -13.06
CA LYS A 29 15.33 10.08 -13.51
C LYS A 29 15.46 8.99 -12.45
N GLU A 30 15.50 9.42 -11.19
CA GLU A 30 15.69 8.57 -10.02
C GLU A 30 14.76 8.99 -8.86
N PRO A 31 14.51 8.12 -7.85
CA PRO A 31 13.55 8.39 -6.79
C PRO A 31 13.70 9.75 -6.08
N LYS A 32 14.95 10.16 -5.81
CA LYS A 32 15.21 11.42 -5.10
C LYS A 32 14.86 12.68 -5.91
N ASP A 33 14.68 12.57 -7.23
CA ASP A 33 14.30 13.71 -8.06
C ASP A 33 12.87 14.20 -7.75
N ILE A 34 12.05 13.40 -7.05
CA ILE A 34 10.70 13.79 -6.65
C ILE A 34 10.67 15.11 -5.86
N ILE A 35 11.72 15.43 -5.09
CA ILE A 35 11.79 16.68 -4.32
C ILE A 35 11.95 17.93 -5.20
N LYS A 36 12.38 17.74 -6.46
CA LYS A 36 12.54 18.80 -7.46
C LYS A 36 11.36 18.86 -8.42
N ALA A 37 10.41 17.94 -8.31
CA ALA A 37 9.27 17.88 -9.21
C ALA A 37 8.47 19.17 -9.14
N GLN A 38 8.19 19.76 -10.29
CA GLN A 38 7.17 20.78 -10.42
C GLN A 38 5.78 20.16 -10.21
N LYS A 39 4.75 21.01 -10.15
CA LYS A 39 3.38 20.56 -9.92
C LYS A 39 2.96 19.45 -10.90
N PHE A 40 2.57 18.30 -10.38
CA PHE A 40 2.12 17.15 -11.17
C PHE A 40 0.73 16.67 -10.74
N ARG A 41 0.08 15.84 -11.57
CA ARG A 41 -1.25 15.27 -11.32
C ARG A 41 -1.11 13.88 -10.71
N ALA A 42 -1.58 13.70 -9.47
CA ALA A 42 -1.58 12.43 -8.77
C ALA A 42 -2.96 11.77 -8.90
N GLY A 43 -2.98 10.59 -9.53
CA GLY A 43 -4.20 9.83 -9.79
C GLY A 43 -4.70 9.05 -8.59
N GLY A 44 -6.01 8.92 -8.47
CA GLY A 44 -6.67 8.17 -7.41
C GLY A 44 -7.97 7.49 -7.85
N LEU A 45 -8.45 6.53 -7.08
CA LEU A 45 -9.70 5.84 -7.38
C LEU A 45 -10.90 6.51 -6.68
N SER A 46 -10.75 6.80 -5.39
CA SER A 46 -11.76 7.52 -4.60
C SER A 46 -11.15 8.20 -3.39
N VAL A 47 -11.71 9.36 -3.03
CA VAL A 47 -11.28 10.23 -1.91
C VAL A 47 -11.16 9.47 -0.57
N ASN A 48 -12.09 8.55 -0.33
CA ASN A 48 -12.18 7.77 0.90
C ASN A 48 -11.40 6.45 0.86
N SER A 49 -10.73 6.11 -0.26
CA SER A 49 -9.95 4.88 -0.32
C SER A 49 -8.65 5.03 0.49
N SER A 50 -8.27 3.98 1.23
CA SER A 50 -7.01 3.96 1.97
C SER A 50 -5.80 4.19 1.07
N LYS A 51 -5.89 3.77 -0.20
CA LYS A 51 -4.87 4.01 -1.24
C LYS A 51 -4.67 5.50 -1.49
N ASP A 52 -5.75 6.23 -1.75
CA ASP A 52 -5.70 7.65 -2.09
C ASP A 52 -5.29 8.50 -0.90
N ILE A 53 -5.78 8.15 0.29
CA ILE A 53 -5.34 8.79 1.54
C ILE A 53 -3.85 8.58 1.74
N ARG A 54 -3.35 7.35 1.54
CA ARG A 54 -1.95 7.00 1.74
C ARG A 54 -1.01 7.83 0.88
N PHE A 55 -1.23 7.86 -0.44
CA PHE A 55 -0.31 8.57 -1.31
C PHE A 55 -0.38 10.08 -1.09
N ARG A 56 -1.55 10.64 -0.76
CA ARG A 56 -1.67 12.06 -0.44
C ARG A 56 -0.89 12.41 0.83
N LEU A 57 -1.00 11.60 1.89
CA LEU A 57 -0.17 11.75 3.09
C LEU A 57 1.33 11.68 2.77
N GLN A 58 1.75 10.73 1.93
CA GLN A 58 3.14 10.58 1.50
C GLN A 58 3.64 11.80 0.71
N LEU A 59 2.85 12.31 -0.23
CA LEU A 59 3.18 13.50 -1.02
C LEU A 59 3.20 14.78 -0.18
N ASP A 60 2.27 14.92 0.76
CA ASP A 60 2.22 16.06 1.69
C ASP A 60 3.42 16.04 2.66
N LEU A 61 3.82 14.86 3.14
CA LEU A 61 5.04 14.69 3.94
C LEU A 61 6.29 15.11 3.16
N LEU A 62 6.38 14.77 1.88
CA LEU A 62 7.47 15.21 0.99
C LEU A 62 7.42 16.71 0.65
N GLY A 63 6.32 17.40 0.96
CA GLY A 63 6.09 18.77 0.53
C GLY A 63 5.94 18.91 -0.99
N ALA A 64 5.54 17.84 -1.68
CA ALA A 64 5.41 17.83 -3.12
C ALA A 64 4.25 18.73 -3.58
N ALA A 65 4.47 19.50 -4.64
CA ALA A 65 3.37 20.20 -5.31
C ALA A 65 2.61 19.22 -6.20
N TYR A 66 1.35 18.93 -5.88
CA TYR A 66 0.52 18.08 -6.75
C TYR A 66 -0.92 18.58 -6.86
N GLN A 67 -1.59 18.12 -7.91
CA GLN A 67 -3.04 18.19 -8.08
C GLN A 67 -3.58 16.77 -7.92
N TYR A 68 -4.52 16.59 -7.01
CA TYR A 68 -5.23 15.33 -6.85
C TYR A 68 -6.29 15.18 -7.96
N VAL A 69 -6.24 14.06 -8.68
CA VAL A 69 -7.20 13.71 -9.74
C VAL A 69 -7.74 12.32 -9.42
N THR A 70 -9.01 12.23 -9.02
CA THR A 70 -9.63 10.97 -8.57
C THR A 70 -10.93 10.66 -9.28
N GLY A 71 -11.50 9.48 -9.02
CA GLY A 71 -12.72 8.99 -9.66
C GLY A 71 -12.47 7.98 -10.78
N TYR A 72 -11.24 7.46 -10.92
CA TYR A 72 -10.98 6.36 -11.85
C TYR A 72 -11.62 5.06 -11.33
N ASN A 73 -12.38 4.38 -12.18
CA ASN A 73 -13.12 3.16 -11.79
C ASN A 73 -12.22 1.95 -11.49
N SER A 74 -10.95 1.98 -11.90
CA SER A 74 -10.03 0.87 -11.70
C SER A 74 -8.57 1.31 -11.82
N ASN A 75 -7.64 0.49 -11.31
CA ASN A 75 -6.21 0.71 -11.50
C ASN A 75 -5.82 0.66 -12.98
N SER A 76 -6.46 -0.17 -13.82
CA SER A 76 -6.14 -0.22 -15.25
C SER A 76 -6.59 1.06 -15.97
N THR A 77 -7.74 1.61 -15.61
CA THR A 77 -8.22 2.90 -16.16
C THR A 77 -7.30 4.05 -15.72
N ALA A 78 -6.92 4.12 -14.44
CA ALA A 78 -5.99 5.12 -13.94
C ALA A 78 -4.60 5.00 -14.59
N ARG A 79 -4.08 3.78 -14.74
CA ARG A 79 -2.81 3.55 -15.43
C ARG A 79 -2.85 3.98 -16.89
N LEU A 80 -3.95 3.70 -17.61
CA LEU A 80 -4.12 4.19 -18.98
C LEU A 80 -4.13 5.73 -19.05
N ALA A 81 -4.78 6.39 -18.09
CA ALA A 81 -4.73 7.85 -17.96
C ALA A 81 -3.29 8.35 -17.68
N LEU A 82 -2.50 7.60 -16.91
CA LEU A 82 -1.07 7.88 -16.71
C LEU A 82 -0.26 7.73 -17.99
N GLU A 83 -0.49 6.66 -18.76
CA GLU A 83 0.16 6.45 -20.06
C GLU A 83 -0.11 7.61 -21.02
N ARG A 84 -1.34 8.13 -21.00
CA ARG A 84 -1.80 9.31 -21.77
C ARG A 84 -1.40 10.66 -21.18
N ASN A 85 -0.68 10.68 -20.06
CA ASN A 85 -0.27 11.90 -19.36
C ASN A 85 -1.46 12.77 -18.89
N GLU A 86 -2.62 12.16 -18.64
CA GLU A 86 -3.76 12.81 -17.96
C GLU A 86 -3.49 12.91 -16.46
N ILE A 87 -2.82 11.89 -15.91
CA ILE A 87 -2.15 11.91 -14.61
C ILE A 87 -0.67 11.55 -14.79
N GLN A 88 0.14 11.83 -13.78
CA GLN A 88 1.58 11.67 -13.83
C GLN A 88 2.14 10.82 -12.70
N PHE A 89 1.44 10.75 -11.56
CA PHE A 89 1.80 9.92 -10.43
C PHE A 89 0.68 8.92 -10.15
N PHE A 90 1.03 7.67 -9.87
CA PHE A 90 0.09 6.67 -9.41
C PHE A 90 0.79 5.66 -8.49
N THR A 91 0.02 4.91 -7.72
CA THR A 91 0.52 3.78 -6.94
C THR A 91 -0.17 2.52 -7.41
N GLU A 92 0.46 1.35 -7.33
CA GLU A 92 -0.19 0.06 -7.58
C GLU A 92 0.37 -1.02 -6.67
N GLY A 93 -0.47 -2.00 -6.31
CA GLY A 93 -0.03 -3.16 -5.53
C GLY A 93 1.08 -3.93 -6.25
N THR A 94 2.00 -4.52 -5.49
CA THR A 94 3.17 -5.24 -6.04
C THR A 94 2.84 -6.25 -7.15
N PRO A 95 1.72 -7.01 -7.15
CA PRO A 95 1.42 -7.90 -8.26
C PRO A 95 1.25 -7.18 -9.61
N ALA A 96 0.49 -6.09 -9.63
CA ALA A 96 0.29 -5.29 -10.84
C ALA A 96 1.55 -4.50 -11.20
N PHE A 97 2.28 -4.01 -10.19
CA PHE A 97 3.54 -3.32 -10.41
C PHE A 97 4.58 -4.22 -11.13
N HIS A 98 4.71 -5.48 -10.72
CA HIS A 98 5.66 -6.41 -11.34
C HIS A 98 5.19 -6.96 -12.67
N SER A 99 3.92 -7.37 -12.76
CA SER A 99 3.39 -8.03 -13.95
C SER A 99 3.04 -7.07 -15.09
N VAL A 100 2.75 -5.80 -14.79
CA VAL A 100 2.28 -4.81 -15.79
C VAL A 100 3.14 -3.56 -15.81
N VAL A 101 3.32 -2.86 -14.67
CA VAL A 101 4.00 -1.55 -14.66
C VAL A 101 5.47 -1.67 -15.01
N THR A 102 6.18 -2.63 -14.42
CA THR A 102 7.60 -2.86 -14.67
C THR A 102 7.91 -3.13 -16.15
N PRO A 103 7.29 -4.15 -16.80
CA PRO A 103 7.59 -4.43 -18.19
C PRO A 103 7.15 -3.32 -19.15
N ASN A 104 5.99 -2.69 -18.91
CA ASN A 104 5.39 -1.80 -19.90
C ASN A 104 5.75 -0.32 -19.70
N LEU A 105 6.01 0.12 -18.47
CA LEU A 105 6.21 1.54 -18.13
C LEU A 105 7.60 1.83 -17.58
N VAL A 106 8.16 0.95 -16.75
CA VAL A 106 9.52 1.16 -16.19
C VAL A 106 10.58 0.85 -17.23
N LYS A 107 10.54 -0.34 -17.84
CA LYS A 107 11.54 -0.78 -18.83
C LYS A 107 11.52 0.03 -20.12
N THR A 108 10.36 0.58 -20.49
CA THR A 108 10.22 1.50 -21.64
C THR A 108 10.69 2.92 -21.32
N GLY A 109 10.98 3.20 -20.04
CA GLY A 109 11.44 4.51 -19.59
C GLY A 109 10.33 5.56 -19.52
N LEU A 110 9.06 5.16 -19.48
CA LEU A 110 7.96 6.10 -19.29
C LEU A 110 7.88 6.61 -17.85
N VAL A 111 8.11 5.74 -16.87
CA VAL A 111 7.98 6.05 -15.43
C VAL A 111 9.23 5.68 -14.64
N THR A 112 9.43 6.41 -13.54
CA THR A 112 10.41 6.10 -12.49
C THR A 112 9.67 5.58 -11.26
N PRO A 113 9.94 4.34 -10.80
CA PRO A 113 9.53 3.88 -9.47
C PRO A 113 10.18 4.75 -8.40
N LEU A 114 9.43 5.16 -7.38
CA LEU A 114 9.89 6.06 -6.34
C LEU A 114 10.17 5.31 -5.03
N TYR A 115 9.13 4.69 -4.49
CA TYR A 115 9.17 3.99 -3.20
C TYR A 115 8.02 2.99 -3.12
N HIS A 116 8.06 2.09 -2.15
CA HIS A 116 6.88 1.31 -1.74
C HIS A 116 6.43 1.66 -0.33
N ASP A 117 5.17 1.33 -0.03
CA ASP A 117 4.62 1.50 1.31
C ASP A 117 5.40 0.64 2.33
N GLU A 118 5.68 1.17 3.52
CA GLU A 118 6.17 0.32 4.61
C GLU A 118 5.05 -0.56 5.18
N LEU A 119 5.44 -1.74 5.67
CA LEU A 119 4.60 -2.56 6.53
C LEU A 119 4.76 -2.09 7.97
N VAL A 120 3.64 -1.98 8.70
CA VAL A 120 3.62 -1.51 10.10
C VAL A 120 3.24 -2.67 11.01
N GLY A 121 4.15 -3.04 11.91
CA GLY A 121 3.95 -4.05 12.96
C GLY A 121 3.08 -3.52 14.10
N ALA A 122 2.53 -4.40 14.93
CA ALA A 122 1.59 -4.03 16.01
C ALA A 122 2.20 -3.12 17.10
N ASP A 123 3.52 -3.09 17.21
CA ASP A 123 4.33 -2.19 18.05
C ASP A 123 4.59 -0.82 17.38
N GLY A 124 4.21 -0.65 16.13
CA GLY A 124 4.47 0.54 15.33
C GLY A 124 5.81 0.50 14.57
N GLU A 125 6.55 -0.61 14.64
CA GLU A 125 7.76 -0.79 13.86
C GLU A 125 7.44 -0.79 12.36
N VAL A 126 8.24 -0.07 11.57
CA VAL A 126 8.11 -0.02 10.11
C VAL A 126 9.18 -0.88 9.46
N ARG A 127 8.78 -1.73 8.51
CA ARG A 127 9.69 -2.62 7.79
C ARG A 127 9.42 -2.64 6.29
N PRO A 128 10.44 -2.92 5.45
CA PRO A 128 10.23 -3.15 4.03
C PRO A 128 9.44 -4.45 3.78
N SER A 129 8.81 -4.52 2.60
CA SER A 129 8.22 -5.75 2.10
C SER A 129 9.20 -6.47 1.17
N ALA A 130 9.27 -7.79 1.28
CA ALA A 130 10.04 -8.61 0.34
C ALA A 130 9.43 -8.65 -1.07
N ASP A 131 8.21 -8.12 -1.27
CA ASP A 131 7.58 -7.99 -2.59
C ASP A 131 7.99 -6.73 -3.36
N ALA A 132 8.87 -5.89 -2.82
CA ALA A 132 9.40 -4.73 -3.52
C ALA A 132 10.95 -4.72 -3.46
N PRO A 133 11.62 -5.79 -3.93
CA PRO A 133 13.08 -5.89 -3.82
C PRO A 133 13.76 -4.75 -4.58
N GLY A 134 14.76 -4.13 -3.96
CA GLY A 134 15.52 -3.04 -4.56
C GLY A 134 14.80 -1.69 -4.65
N ILE A 135 13.57 -1.59 -4.13
CA ILE A 135 12.83 -0.33 -4.00
C ILE A 135 12.86 0.07 -2.51
N ALA A 136 13.15 1.33 -2.23
CA ALA A 136 13.16 1.85 -0.87
C ALA A 136 11.72 2.00 -0.34
N THR A 137 11.53 1.86 0.97
CA THR A 137 10.26 2.29 1.59
C THR A 137 10.09 3.80 1.48
N PHE A 138 8.86 4.28 1.64
CA PHE A 138 8.61 5.71 1.77
C PHE A 138 9.47 6.35 2.87
N ALA A 139 9.50 5.75 4.07
CA ALA A 139 10.33 6.25 5.18
C ALA A 139 11.83 6.30 4.84
N GLN A 140 12.36 5.30 4.11
CA GLN A 140 13.75 5.28 3.67
C GLN A 140 14.05 6.38 2.65
N LEU A 141 13.17 6.58 1.66
CA LEU A 141 13.31 7.68 0.70
C LEU A 141 13.22 9.04 1.42
N TYR A 142 12.26 9.20 2.33
CA TYR A 142 12.11 10.41 3.12
C TYR A 142 13.38 10.73 3.90
N GLN A 143 13.95 9.74 4.59
CA GLN A 143 15.19 9.92 5.34
C GLN A 143 16.37 10.29 4.43
N ALA A 144 16.48 9.68 3.25
CA ALA A 144 17.50 10.03 2.27
C ALA A 144 17.36 11.47 1.74
N LEU A 145 16.13 11.98 1.63
CA LEU A 145 15.84 13.33 1.15
C LEU A 145 16.00 14.42 2.23
N HIS A 146 15.60 14.13 3.46
CA HIS A 146 15.50 15.11 4.55
C HIS A 146 16.59 14.96 5.62
N GLY A 147 17.41 13.91 5.56
CA GLY A 147 18.46 13.61 6.54
C GLY A 147 17.95 13.12 7.90
N LYS A 148 16.64 12.94 8.07
CA LYS A 148 15.99 12.50 9.32
C LYS A 148 14.76 11.63 9.01
N PRO A 149 14.38 10.70 9.90
CA PRO A 149 13.18 9.91 9.71
C PRO A 149 11.91 10.79 9.71
N PRO A 150 10.83 10.36 9.04
CA PRO A 150 9.55 11.06 9.09
C PRO A 150 8.99 11.06 10.51
N ALA A 151 8.34 12.15 10.87
CA ALA A 151 7.77 12.37 12.20
C ALA A 151 6.55 13.31 12.13
N GLY A 152 5.84 13.45 13.25
CA GLY A 152 4.68 14.32 13.37
C GLY A 152 3.37 13.68 12.93
N ILE A 153 2.29 14.47 12.97
CA ILE A 153 0.93 13.94 12.88
C ILE A 153 0.61 13.26 11.54
N LEU A 154 1.17 13.76 10.42
CA LEU A 154 0.99 13.14 9.11
C LEU A 154 1.69 11.78 9.02
N TRP A 155 2.84 11.61 9.68
CA TRP A 155 3.53 10.33 9.77
C TRP A 155 2.76 9.33 10.63
N GLU A 156 2.22 9.76 11.77
CA GLU A 156 1.36 8.92 12.61
C GLU A 156 0.07 8.51 11.88
N ALA A 157 -0.53 9.42 11.12
CA ALA A 157 -1.67 9.12 10.26
C ALA A 157 -1.31 8.12 9.15
N LEU A 158 -0.16 8.28 8.50
CA LEU A 158 0.33 7.34 7.49
C LEU A 158 0.54 5.94 8.07
N LYS A 159 1.16 5.81 9.25
CA LYS A 159 1.28 4.52 9.94
C LYS A 159 -0.08 3.90 10.23
N VAL A 160 -1.08 4.69 10.64
CA VAL A 160 -2.44 4.20 10.86
C VAL A 160 -3.06 3.64 9.57
N VAL A 161 -2.91 4.35 8.46
CA VAL A 161 -3.37 3.88 7.14
C VAL A 161 -2.62 2.62 6.68
N ASN A 162 -1.34 2.49 7.05
CA ASN A 162 -0.50 1.36 6.68
C ASN A 162 -0.71 0.11 7.56
N PHE A 163 -1.30 0.20 8.74
CA PHE A 163 -1.71 -1.01 9.49
C PHE A 163 -2.61 -1.94 8.67
N GLY A 164 -3.42 -1.37 7.76
CA GLY A 164 -4.24 -2.15 6.85
C GLY A 164 -3.44 -3.01 5.87
N GLN A 165 -2.18 -2.67 5.57
CA GLN A 165 -1.33 -3.38 4.61
C GLN A 165 -0.95 -4.79 5.08
N ALA A 166 -0.77 -5.01 6.39
CA ALA A 166 -0.52 -6.34 6.95
C ALA A 166 -1.75 -7.28 6.85
N MET A 167 -2.94 -6.72 6.58
CA MET A 167 -4.18 -7.45 6.38
C MET A 167 -4.86 -7.07 5.06
N GLN A 168 -4.07 -6.69 4.05
CA GLN A 168 -4.59 -6.14 2.80
C GLN A 168 -5.63 -7.08 2.16
N ARG A 169 -5.38 -8.39 2.24
CA ARG A 169 -6.37 -9.42 1.93
C ARG A 169 -6.52 -10.31 3.15
N HIS A 170 -7.75 -10.58 3.57
CA HIS A 170 -8.00 -11.39 4.76
C HIS A 170 -9.19 -12.32 4.57
N ALA A 171 -9.10 -13.49 5.18
CA ALA A 171 -10.19 -14.43 5.35
C ALA A 171 -10.65 -14.36 6.81
N VAL A 172 -11.92 -14.06 7.00
CA VAL A 172 -12.58 -13.93 8.30
C VAL A 172 -13.90 -14.69 8.26
N LEU A 173 -14.30 -15.23 9.40
CA LEU A 173 -15.60 -15.86 9.59
C LEU A 173 -16.48 -14.99 10.51
N PRO A 174 -17.81 -15.08 10.39
CA PRO A 174 -18.72 -14.48 11.36
C PRO A 174 -18.45 -14.99 12.78
N GLY A 175 -18.82 -14.20 13.78
CA GLY A 175 -18.81 -14.66 15.17
C GLY A 175 -19.81 -15.79 15.40
N GLY A 176 -19.51 -16.69 16.34
CA GLY A 176 -20.38 -17.81 16.68
C GLY A 176 -20.23 -19.06 15.79
N VAL A 177 -19.33 -19.04 14.80
CA VAL A 177 -18.97 -20.25 14.06
C VAL A 177 -18.32 -21.29 15.00
N PRO A 178 -18.58 -22.60 14.81
CA PRO A 178 -17.94 -23.64 15.60
C PRO A 178 -16.41 -23.55 15.54
N ALA A 179 -15.76 -23.77 16.68
CA ALA A 179 -14.29 -23.66 16.80
C ALA A 179 -13.57 -24.61 15.83
N GLU A 180 -14.14 -25.80 15.61
CA GLU A 180 -13.65 -26.79 14.66
C GLU A 180 -13.66 -26.29 13.21
N SER A 181 -14.69 -25.54 12.79
CA SER A 181 -14.76 -24.97 11.44
C SER A 181 -13.68 -23.91 11.22
N ALA A 182 -13.47 -23.05 12.22
CA ALA A 182 -12.40 -22.05 12.19
C ALA A 182 -11.02 -22.70 12.18
N ALA A 183 -10.83 -23.80 12.93
CA ALA A 183 -9.58 -24.56 12.95
C ALA A 183 -9.31 -25.23 11.59
N ALA A 184 -10.32 -25.87 10.98
CA ALA A 184 -10.21 -26.50 9.68
C ALA A 184 -9.78 -25.50 8.59
N LEU A 185 -10.39 -24.32 8.55
CA LEU A 185 -10.00 -23.28 7.58
C LEU A 185 -8.58 -22.75 7.82
N LYS A 186 -8.17 -22.54 9.08
CA LYS A 186 -6.79 -22.15 9.39
C LYS A 186 -5.79 -23.20 8.91
N GLN A 187 -6.10 -24.49 9.11
CA GLN A 187 -5.29 -25.60 8.65
C GLN A 187 -5.22 -25.64 7.11
N ALA A 188 -6.32 -25.38 6.41
CA ALA A 188 -6.35 -25.32 4.95
C ALA A 188 -5.45 -24.21 4.40
N PHE A 189 -5.52 -22.98 4.94
CA PHE A 189 -4.61 -21.89 4.55
C PHE A 189 -3.15 -22.22 4.82
N ALA A 190 -2.85 -22.88 5.95
CA ALA A 190 -1.49 -23.34 6.26
C ALA A 190 -1.01 -24.45 5.30
N ALA A 191 -1.91 -25.32 4.84
CA ALA A 191 -1.61 -26.37 3.87
C ALA A 191 -1.35 -25.80 2.46
N MET A 192 -2.10 -24.77 2.04
CA MET A 192 -1.89 -24.10 0.75
C MET A 192 -0.45 -23.58 0.59
N LEU A 193 0.16 -23.05 1.66
CA LEU A 193 1.55 -22.59 1.61
C LEU A 193 2.57 -23.71 1.36
N LYS A 194 2.18 -24.98 1.56
CA LYS A 194 3.02 -26.16 1.32
C LYS A 194 2.71 -26.84 -0.01
N ASP A 195 1.68 -26.39 -0.71
CA ASP A 195 1.29 -26.91 -2.02
C ASP A 195 2.15 -26.24 -3.11
N SER A 196 2.99 -27.05 -3.77
CA SER A 196 3.88 -26.56 -4.82
C SER A 196 3.12 -26.03 -6.03
N SER A 197 2.00 -26.67 -6.41
CA SER A 197 1.19 -26.19 -7.54
C SER A 197 0.59 -24.83 -7.25
N PHE A 198 0.09 -24.60 -6.03
CA PHE A 198 -0.42 -23.30 -5.62
C PHE A 198 0.69 -22.24 -5.58
N THR A 199 1.82 -22.53 -4.94
CA THR A 199 2.91 -21.56 -4.77
C THR A 199 3.57 -21.18 -6.09
N GLU A 200 3.77 -22.13 -7.00
CA GLU A 200 4.29 -21.90 -8.35
C GLU A 200 3.32 -21.07 -9.19
N GLU A 201 2.02 -21.39 -9.17
CA GLU A 201 1.03 -20.60 -9.90
C GLU A 201 0.91 -19.18 -9.36
N PHE A 202 0.89 -19.03 -8.03
CA PHE A 202 0.87 -17.73 -7.37
C PHE A 202 2.08 -16.89 -7.82
N GLN A 203 3.28 -17.47 -7.79
CA GLN A 203 4.49 -16.80 -8.23
C GLN A 203 4.47 -16.44 -9.71
N ARG A 204 3.98 -17.34 -10.56
CA ARG A 204 3.87 -17.11 -12.01
C ARG A 204 2.97 -15.92 -12.32
N ILE A 205 1.82 -15.82 -11.66
CA ILE A 205 0.81 -14.78 -11.91
C ILE A 205 1.21 -13.46 -11.27
N THR A 206 1.54 -13.50 -9.97
CA THR A 206 1.73 -12.27 -9.18
C THR A 206 3.16 -11.76 -9.20
N ARG A 207 4.13 -12.60 -9.60
CA ARG A 207 5.58 -12.34 -9.47
C ARG A 207 6.02 -12.09 -8.02
N THR A 208 5.21 -12.53 -7.06
CA THR A 208 5.43 -12.46 -5.62
C THR A 208 5.28 -13.84 -4.99
N TYR A 209 5.65 -14.00 -3.73
CA TYR A 209 5.46 -15.26 -3.00
C TYR A 209 4.26 -15.16 -2.06
N PRO A 210 3.45 -16.22 -1.92
CA PRO A 210 2.34 -16.20 -0.98
C PRO A 210 2.91 -16.22 0.45
N ARG A 211 2.72 -15.12 1.18
CA ARG A 211 3.11 -14.99 2.60
C ARG A 211 1.87 -14.81 3.45
N PHE A 212 1.31 -15.92 3.90
CA PHE A 212 0.10 -15.88 4.72
C PHE A 212 0.45 -15.74 6.19
N THR A 213 -0.27 -14.86 6.88
CA THR A 213 -0.31 -14.84 8.34
C THR A 213 -1.56 -15.57 8.79
N VAL A 214 -1.40 -16.75 9.37
CA VAL A 214 -2.50 -17.58 9.90
C VAL A 214 -2.58 -17.40 11.42
N GLY A 215 -3.80 -17.28 11.96
CA GLY A 215 -4.00 -17.19 13.41
C GLY A 215 -4.17 -15.77 13.96
N PRO A 216 -4.14 -15.57 15.29
CA PRO A 216 -4.77 -14.42 15.94
C PRO A 216 -4.08 -13.06 15.72
N GLU A 217 -2.90 -13.04 15.09
CA GLU A 217 -2.08 -11.83 14.92
C GLU A 217 -2.80 -10.71 14.16
N GLY A 218 -3.63 -11.04 13.16
CA GLY A 218 -4.45 -10.04 12.47
C GLY A 218 -5.43 -9.33 13.41
N GLY A 219 -5.96 -10.03 14.42
CA GLY A 219 -6.84 -9.44 15.43
C GLY A 219 -6.15 -8.38 16.30
N LYS A 220 -4.83 -8.44 16.48
CA LYS A 220 -4.08 -7.41 17.22
C LYS A 220 -3.98 -6.09 16.44
N LEU A 221 -3.78 -6.17 15.12
CA LEU A 221 -3.69 -5.00 14.25
C LEU A 221 -5.01 -4.23 14.19
N VAL A 222 -6.14 -4.93 14.11
CA VAL A 222 -7.48 -4.30 14.15
C VAL A 222 -7.68 -3.48 15.44
N ARG A 223 -7.29 -4.03 16.59
CA ARG A 223 -7.38 -3.32 17.88
C ARG A 223 -6.50 -2.07 17.90
N LYS A 224 -5.30 -2.12 17.31
CA LYS A 224 -4.40 -0.95 17.25
C LYS A 224 -4.98 0.19 16.42
N ILE A 225 -5.57 -0.11 15.26
CA ILE A 225 -6.29 0.90 14.47
C ILE A 225 -7.42 1.54 15.30
N ALA A 226 -8.21 0.71 16.00
CA ALA A 226 -9.30 1.19 16.85
C ALA A 226 -8.83 2.04 18.03
N GLN A 227 -7.62 1.82 18.53
CA GLN A 227 -7.02 2.53 19.67
C GLN A 227 -6.19 3.76 19.27
N ALA A 228 -6.06 4.06 17.97
CA ALA A 228 -5.30 5.23 17.53
C ALA A 228 -5.81 6.53 18.22
N PRO A 229 -4.91 7.48 18.57
CA PRO A 229 -5.29 8.74 19.19
C PRO A 229 -6.35 9.50 18.37
N ALA A 230 -7.22 10.24 19.06
CA ALA A 230 -8.31 10.98 18.41
C ALA A 230 -7.79 11.96 17.35
N GLU A 231 -6.69 12.64 17.64
CA GLU A 231 -6.05 13.57 16.69
C GLU A 231 -5.61 12.86 15.40
N VAL A 232 -4.96 11.69 15.51
CA VAL A 232 -4.53 10.89 14.35
C VAL A 232 -5.75 10.44 13.51
N LYS A 233 -6.81 9.99 14.16
CA LYS A 233 -8.07 9.62 13.49
C LYS A 233 -8.72 10.81 12.79
N ASN A 234 -8.67 12.00 13.42
CA ASN A 234 -9.19 13.23 12.83
C ASN A 234 -8.37 13.65 11.62
N THR A 235 -7.04 13.54 11.68
CA THR A 235 -6.16 13.75 10.51
C THR A 235 -6.54 12.83 9.36
N VAL A 236 -6.68 11.52 9.60
CA VAL A 236 -7.12 10.58 8.54
C VAL A 236 -8.50 10.95 7.99
N ARG A 237 -9.45 11.36 8.86
CA ARG A 237 -10.78 11.81 8.44
C ARG A 237 -10.73 13.05 7.54
N GLN A 238 -9.88 14.02 7.83
CA GLN A 238 -9.74 15.21 6.98
C GLN A 238 -9.36 14.85 5.54
N TYR A 239 -8.54 13.81 5.34
CA TYR A 239 -8.23 13.32 3.98
C TYR A 239 -9.43 12.64 3.30
N THR A 240 -10.39 12.11 4.05
CA THR A 240 -11.63 11.55 3.47
C THR A 240 -12.64 12.61 3.05
N GLU A 241 -12.54 13.82 3.60
CA GLU A 241 -13.51 14.91 3.39
C GLU A 241 -12.99 16.00 2.45
N LYS A 242 -11.66 16.10 2.30
CA LYS A 242 -10.99 17.13 1.49
C LYS A 242 -10.85 16.69 0.03
N ASN A 243 -11.46 17.46 -0.86
CA ASN A 243 -11.30 17.39 -2.32
C ASN A 243 -10.25 18.39 -2.80
#